data_AF-A0A5S9M9A2-F1
#
_entry.id   AF-A0A5S9M9A2-F1
#
_cell.length_a   1.000
_cell.length_b   1.000
_cell.length_c   1.000
_cell.angle_alpha   90.00
_cell.angle_beta   90.00
_cell.angle_gamma   90.00
#
_symmetry.space_group_name_H-M   'P 1'
#
loop_
_entity.id
_entity.type
_entity.pdbx_description
1 polymer ?
#
loop_
_entity_poly.entity_id
_entity_poly.type
_entity_poly.pdbx_seq_one_letter_code
_entity_poly.pdbx_strand_id
1 'polypeptide(L)'
;MLTLKEPHEIGLLETHQTIAPPLQLDDFKLPEGEVADRLDHLNILKDQIVYFGSLETSRAEKMIQEGLIVLDHSRYLTVEDYELEFEVSDLEIGQAAFSALLRKFHIPVRNTKNKVVRFYEEKNENTE
;
A
#
# COMPACT_ATOMS: atom_id res chain seq x y z
N MET A 1 6.75 -7.35 9.18
CA MET A 1 7.58 -6.41 8.37
C MET A 1 7.04 -5.02 8.59
N LEU A 2 7.91 -4.05 8.88
CA LEU A 2 7.58 -2.62 8.95
C LEU A 2 8.00 -1.98 7.62
N THR A 3 7.17 -1.11 7.06
CA THR A 3 7.44 -0.50 5.75
C THR A 3 7.03 0.96 5.73
N LEU A 4 7.92 1.82 5.22
CA LEU A 4 7.65 3.21 4.91
C LEU A 4 7.64 3.38 3.40
N LYS A 5 6.59 4.01 2.86
CA LYS A 5 6.51 4.42 1.46
C LYS A 5 6.56 5.94 1.38
N GLU A 6 7.48 6.47 0.56
CA GLU A 6 7.67 7.90 0.39
C GLU A 6 7.82 8.29 -1.09
N PRO A 7 7.51 9.55 -1.48
CA PRO A 7 7.65 10.00 -2.86
C PRO A 7 9.08 9.85 -3.41
N HIS A 8 9.20 9.47 -4.67
CA HIS A 8 10.47 9.34 -5.38
C HIS A 8 10.33 9.86 -6.83
N GLU A 9 11.43 10.14 -7.53
CA GLU A 9 11.41 10.68 -8.91
C GLU A 9 10.58 9.82 -9.88
N ILE A 10 10.68 8.50 -9.70
CA ILE A 10 9.87 7.50 -10.40
C ILE A 10 9.31 6.56 -9.34
N GLY A 11 7.98 6.41 -9.31
CA GLY A 11 7.28 5.52 -8.38
C GLY A 11 7.34 6.01 -6.92
N LEU A 12 7.52 5.07 -6.00
CA LEU A 12 7.68 5.30 -4.58
C LEU A 12 8.96 4.65 -4.09
N LEU A 13 9.63 5.28 -3.13
CA LEU A 13 10.69 4.62 -2.37
C LEU A 13 10.05 3.82 -1.24
N GLU A 14 10.30 2.50 -1.23
CA GLU A 14 9.86 1.62 -0.15
C GLU A 14 11.05 1.21 0.72
N THR A 15 11.01 1.55 2.00
CA THR A 15 12.01 1.12 3.00
C THR A 15 11.41 0.00 3.83
N HIS A 16 12.02 -1.18 3.82
CA HIS A 16 11.54 -2.35 4.53
C HIS A 16 12.44 -2.68 5.73
N GLN A 17 11.85 -2.82 6.90
CA GLN A 17 12.54 -3.22 8.11
C GLN A 17 11.89 -4.48 8.70
N THR A 18 12.69 -5.54 8.88
CA THR A 18 12.24 -6.74 9.59
C THR A 18 12.16 -6.44 11.08
N ILE A 19 10.99 -6.66 11.67
CA ILE A 19 10.74 -6.47 13.10
C ILE A 19 10.09 -7.72 13.68
N ALA A 20 10.27 -7.95 14.97
CA ALA A 20 9.47 -8.91 15.70
C ALA A 20 7.99 -8.46 15.70
N PRO A 21 7.02 -9.38 15.60
CA PRO A 21 5.62 -9.02 15.69
C PRO A 21 5.34 -8.36 17.04
N PRO A 22 4.65 -7.21 17.08
CA PRO A 22 4.24 -6.61 18.34
C PRO A 22 3.20 -7.48 19.04
N LEU A 23 3.20 -7.47 20.38
CA LEU A 23 2.20 -8.16 21.20
C LEU A 23 0.80 -7.55 21.03
N GLN A 24 0.74 -6.22 20.94
CA GLN A 24 -0.46 -5.43 20.69
C GLN A 24 -0.08 -4.24 19.78
N LEU A 25 -0.97 -3.89 18.85
CA LEU A 25 -0.72 -2.80 17.91
C LEU A 25 -0.88 -1.42 18.57
N ASP A 26 -1.79 -1.30 19.53
CA ASP A 26 -2.05 -0.04 20.23
C ASP A 26 -0.85 0.46 21.05
N ASP A 27 -0.02 -0.47 21.54
CA ASP A 27 1.22 -0.18 22.29
C ASP A 27 2.46 -0.16 21.39
N PHE A 28 2.29 -0.18 20.07
CA PHE A 28 3.42 -0.25 19.15
C PHE A 28 4.29 1.00 19.28
N LYS A 29 5.56 0.78 19.63
CA LYS A 29 6.61 1.79 19.59
C LYS A 29 7.51 1.53 18.41
N LEU A 30 7.78 2.59 17.65
CA LEU A 30 8.67 2.52 16.50
C LEU A 30 10.07 2.06 16.95
N PRO A 31 10.58 0.93 16.43
CA PRO A 31 11.95 0.49 16.73
C PRO A 31 12.97 1.31 15.94
N GLU A 32 14.19 1.41 16.49
CA GLU A 32 15.33 1.96 15.76
C GLU A 32 15.63 1.16 14.48
N GLY A 33 16.19 1.81 13.46
CA GLY A 33 16.56 1.21 12.19
C GLY A 33 16.21 2.08 10.99
N GLU A 34 16.29 1.51 9.79
CA GLU A 34 16.16 2.25 8.54
C GLU A 34 14.87 3.06 8.45
N VAL A 35 13.73 2.51 8.88
CA VAL A 35 12.46 3.24 8.85
C VAL A 35 12.49 4.44 9.81
N ALA A 36 13.11 4.30 10.99
CA ALA A 36 13.26 5.39 11.94
C ALA A 36 14.20 6.49 11.40
N ASP A 37 15.30 6.10 10.74
CA ASP A 37 16.24 7.05 10.13
C ASP A 37 15.59 7.83 8.97
N ARG A 38 14.78 7.15 8.15
CA ARG A 38 14.01 7.81 7.08
C ARG A 38 13.02 8.83 7.64
N LEU A 39 12.31 8.49 8.71
CA LEU A 39 11.37 9.41 9.36
C LEU A 39 12.07 10.67 9.91
N ASP A 40 13.27 10.52 10.48
CA ASP A 40 14.08 11.66 10.92
C ASP A 40 14.48 12.57 9.74
N HIS A 41 14.92 11.99 8.62
CA HIS A 41 15.23 12.76 7.40
C HIS A 41 14.03 13.53 6.85
N LEU A 42 12.81 12.99 7.02
CA LEU A 42 11.56 13.64 6.64
C LEU A 42 11.05 14.65 7.68
N ASN A 43 11.77 14.86 8.79
CA ASN A 43 11.36 15.68 9.93
C ASN A 43 10.02 15.26 10.55
N ILE A 44 9.73 13.95 10.59
CA ILE A 44 8.52 13.40 11.19
C ILE A 44 8.82 13.02 12.65
N LEU A 45 8.00 13.54 13.57
CA LEU A 45 8.10 13.26 15.00
C LEU A 45 7.60 11.84 15.30
N LYS A 46 8.54 10.94 15.62
CA LYS A 46 8.28 9.51 15.86
C LYS A 46 7.28 9.25 17.00
N ASP A 47 7.25 10.10 18.00
CA ASP A 47 6.35 10.05 19.16
C ASP A 47 4.89 10.38 18.82
N GLN A 48 4.64 10.96 17.63
CA GLN A 48 3.29 11.23 17.13
C GLN A 48 2.72 10.09 16.28
N ILE A 49 3.54 9.07 15.97
CA ILE A 49 3.11 7.90 15.20
C ILE A 49 2.35 6.98 16.14
N VAL A 50 1.05 6.89 15.92
CA VAL A 50 0.14 6.01 16.67
C VAL A 50 -0.51 5.03 15.73
N TYR A 51 -0.89 3.87 16.27
CA TYR A 51 -1.68 2.91 15.52
C TYR A 51 -3.02 3.54 15.08
N PHE A 52 -3.28 3.49 13.77
CA PHE A 52 -4.47 4.12 13.19
C PHE A 52 -5.59 3.11 12.90
N GLY A 53 -5.25 1.85 12.63
CA GLY A 53 -6.21 0.82 12.28
C GLY A 53 -5.60 -0.27 11.41
N SER A 54 -6.42 -1.26 11.06
CA SER A 54 -6.03 -2.41 10.24
C SER A 54 -6.93 -2.52 9.01
N LEU A 55 -6.30 -2.87 7.89
CA LEU A 55 -6.94 -3.24 6.64
C LEU A 55 -6.46 -4.63 6.27
N GLU A 56 -7.39 -5.56 6.12
CA GLU A 56 -7.10 -6.93 5.70
C GLU A 56 -7.21 -7.00 4.18
N THR A 57 -6.30 -7.72 3.53
CA THR A 57 -6.37 -7.96 2.08
C THR A 57 -6.18 -9.45 1.80
N SER A 58 -7.16 -10.04 1.14
CA SER A 58 -7.00 -11.34 0.50
C SER A 58 -6.41 -11.12 -0.89
N ARG A 59 -5.26 -11.73 -1.14
CA ARG A 59 -4.45 -11.47 -2.33
C ARG A 59 -4.28 -12.72 -3.18
N ALA A 60 -4.47 -12.56 -4.49
CA ALA A 60 -4.10 -13.54 -5.49
C ALA A 60 -3.10 -12.93 -6.47
N GLU A 61 -2.03 -13.66 -6.76
CA GLU A 61 -0.91 -13.16 -7.56
C GLU A 61 -0.64 -14.08 -8.76
N LYS A 62 -0.23 -13.49 -9.89
CA LYS A 62 0.17 -14.24 -11.08
C LYS A 62 1.29 -13.54 -11.85
N MET A 63 2.46 -14.19 -11.89
CA MET A 63 3.58 -13.73 -12.72
C MET A 63 3.29 -13.98 -14.21
N ILE A 64 3.51 -12.96 -15.03
CA ILE A 64 3.52 -13.02 -16.50
C ILE A 64 4.84 -12.47 -17.04
N GLN A 65 5.04 -12.49 -18.35
CA GLN A 65 6.29 -12.06 -18.98
C GLN A 65 6.60 -10.58 -18.68
N GLU A 66 5.57 -9.75 -18.62
CA GLU A 66 5.68 -8.29 -18.48
C GLU A 66 5.69 -7.82 -17.02
N GLY A 67 5.34 -8.66 -16.05
CA GLY A 67 5.24 -8.28 -14.63
C GLY A 67 4.36 -9.20 -13.78
N LEU A 68 4.08 -8.76 -12.55
CA LEU A 68 3.23 -9.48 -11.59
C LEU A 68 1.83 -8.87 -11.57
N ILE A 69 0.82 -9.66 -11.92
CA ILE A 69 -0.59 -9.29 -11.72
C ILE A 69 -0.97 -9.58 -10.27
N VAL A 70 -1.59 -8.60 -9.62
CA VAL A 70 -2.07 -8.70 -8.24
C VAL A 70 -3.56 -8.39 -8.21
N LEU A 71 -4.34 -9.28 -7.62
CA LEU A 71 -5.76 -9.12 -7.35
C LEU A 71 -5.96 -9.05 -5.85
N ASP A 72 -6.45 -7.91 -5.39
CA ASP A 72 -6.67 -7.64 -3.98
C ASP A 72 -8.17 -7.53 -3.70
N HIS A 73 -8.62 -8.25 -2.68
CA HIS A 73 -9.90 -8.05 -2.03
C HIS A 73 -9.62 -7.50 -0.63
N SER A 74 -9.86 -6.21 -0.44
CA SER A 74 -9.57 -5.51 0.80
C SER A 74 -10.83 -5.35 1.65
N ARG A 75 -10.69 -5.53 2.96
CA ARG A 75 -11.73 -5.33 3.98
C ARG A 75 -11.21 -4.44 5.09
N TYR A 76 -11.97 -3.41 5.42
CA TYR A 76 -11.64 -2.47 6.48
C TYR A 76 -12.89 -1.79 7.01
N LEU A 77 -12.95 -1.58 8.32
CA LEU A 77 -14.13 -1.00 8.97
C LEU A 77 -15.39 -1.77 8.54
N THR A 78 -16.34 -1.11 7.87
CA THR A 78 -17.57 -1.70 7.32
C THR A 78 -17.56 -1.81 5.79
N VAL A 79 -16.41 -1.58 5.15
CA VAL A 79 -16.26 -1.51 3.69
C VAL A 79 -15.41 -2.67 3.18
N GLU A 80 -15.75 -3.11 1.96
CA GLU A 80 -14.88 -3.96 1.17
C GLU A 80 -14.80 -3.47 -0.27
N ASP A 81 -13.64 -3.67 -0.91
CA ASP A 81 -13.42 -3.34 -2.31
C ASP A 81 -12.41 -4.27 -2.98
N TYR A 82 -12.26 -4.09 -4.28
CA TYR A 82 -11.45 -4.93 -5.14
C TYR A 82 -10.50 -4.09 -5.99
N GLU A 83 -9.24 -4.48 -6.01
CA GLU A 83 -8.20 -3.83 -6.82
C GLU A 83 -7.48 -4.84 -7.72
N LEU A 84 -7.13 -4.35 -8.91
CA LEU A 84 -6.24 -5.03 -9.85
C LEU A 84 -5.01 -4.14 -9.99
N GLU A 85 -3.87 -4.63 -9.51
CA GLU A 85 -2.57 -3.96 -9.61
C GLU A 85 -1.65 -4.73 -10.57
N PHE A 86 -0.66 -4.04 -11.12
CA PHE A 86 0.35 -4.64 -11.99
C PHE A 86 1.73 -4.10 -11.64
N GLU A 87 2.54 -4.94 -11.02
CA GLU A 87 3.90 -4.60 -10.61
C GLU A 87 4.88 -4.91 -11.74
N VAL A 88 5.65 -3.89 -12.14
CA VAL A 88 6.49 -3.91 -13.33
C VAL A 88 7.84 -3.25 -13.05
N SER A 89 8.88 -3.70 -13.73
CA SER A 89 10.22 -3.09 -13.66
C SER A 89 10.41 -1.94 -14.65
N ASP A 90 9.64 -1.92 -15.74
CA ASP A 90 9.66 -0.89 -16.78
C ASP A 90 8.26 -0.27 -16.90
N LEU A 91 8.19 1.05 -16.68
CA LEU A 91 6.93 1.78 -16.66
C LEU A 91 6.23 1.81 -18.03
N GLU A 92 6.98 1.96 -19.12
CA GLU A 92 6.40 2.06 -20.46
C GLU A 92 5.84 0.71 -20.91
N ILE A 93 6.63 -0.36 -20.75
CA ILE A 93 6.20 -1.73 -21.06
C ILE A 93 5.01 -2.11 -20.19
N GLY A 94 5.09 -1.77 -18.89
CA GLY A 94 4.05 -2.07 -17.93
C GLY A 94 2.72 -1.37 -18.21
N GLN A 95 2.75 -0.08 -18.56
CA GLN A 95 1.54 0.66 -18.93
C GLN A 95 0.86 0.08 -20.18
N ALA A 96 1.65 -0.29 -21.19
CA ALA A 96 1.12 -0.90 -22.41
C ALA A 96 0.48 -2.27 -22.14
N ALA A 97 1.16 -3.12 -21.36
CA ALA A 97 0.66 -4.43 -20.96
C ALA A 97 -0.59 -4.34 -20.07
N PHE A 98 -0.59 -3.42 -19.09
CA PHE A 98 -1.75 -3.18 -18.24
C PHE A 98 -2.96 -2.70 -19.04
N SER A 99 -2.76 -1.76 -19.97
CA SER A 99 -3.82 -1.28 -20.87
C SER A 99 -4.36 -2.39 -21.78
N ALA A 100 -3.51 -3.31 -22.23
CA ALA A 100 -3.95 -4.49 -22.97
C ALA A 100 -4.75 -5.47 -22.10
N LEU A 101 -4.33 -5.69 -20.86
CA LEU A 101 -5.02 -6.53 -19.87
C LEU A 101 -6.42 -6.00 -19.59
N LEU A 102 -6.55 -4.70 -19.26
CA LEU A 102 -7.84 -4.05 -18.99
C LEU A 102 -8.79 -4.18 -20.19
N ARG A 103 -8.31 -3.91 -21.41
CA ARG A 103 -9.11 -4.07 -22.63
C ARG A 103 -9.56 -5.51 -22.85
N LYS A 104 -8.66 -6.49 -22.69
CA LYS A 104 -8.96 -7.92 -22.87
C LYS A 104 -10.09 -8.39 -21.95
N PHE A 105 -10.11 -7.91 -20.72
CA PHE A 105 -11.11 -8.27 -19.72
C PHE A 105 -12.28 -7.27 -19.61
N HIS A 106 -12.34 -6.27 -20.50
CA HIS A 106 -13.37 -5.22 -20.50
C HIS A 106 -13.48 -4.46 -19.17
N ILE A 107 -12.34 -4.24 -18.51
CA ILE A 107 -12.26 -3.50 -17.25
C ILE A 107 -12.06 -2.01 -17.59
N PRO A 108 -12.97 -1.10 -17.18
CA PRO A 108 -12.78 0.31 -17.41
C PRO A 108 -11.69 0.88 -16.49
N VAL A 109 -10.93 1.84 -17.01
CA VAL A 109 -9.95 2.59 -16.22
C VAL A 109 -10.70 3.46 -15.21
N ARG A 110 -10.26 3.41 -13.95
CA ARG A 110 -10.78 4.23 -12.85
C ARG A 110 -9.59 4.88 -12.16
N ASN A 111 -9.76 6.12 -11.71
CA ASN A 111 -8.80 6.70 -10.80
C ASN A 111 -8.96 6.03 -9.43
N THR A 112 -7.89 5.45 -8.90
CA THR A 112 -7.92 4.64 -7.68
C THR A 112 -7.03 5.30 -6.63
N LYS A 113 -7.60 5.61 -5.46
CA LYS A 113 -6.82 6.11 -4.31
C LYS A 113 -6.11 4.93 -3.64
N ASN A 114 -4.95 5.18 -3.05
CA ASN A 114 -4.21 4.17 -2.29
C ASN A 114 -5.04 3.61 -1.13
N LYS A 115 -4.88 2.32 -0.82
CA LYS A 115 -5.57 1.61 0.28
C LYS A 115 -5.58 2.40 1.60
N VAL A 116 -4.43 2.95 2.01
CA VAL A 116 -4.30 3.74 3.25
C VAL A 116 -5.13 5.03 3.21
N VAL A 117 -5.21 5.69 2.05
CA VAL A 117 -6.03 6.91 1.88
C VAL A 117 -7.51 6.56 1.93
N ARG A 118 -7.92 5.47 1.26
CA ARG A 118 -9.30 4.97 1.31
C ARG A 118 -9.72 4.63 2.75
N PHE A 119 -8.85 3.96 3.50
CA PHE A 119 -9.06 3.66 4.91
C PHE A 119 -9.21 4.94 5.76
N TYR A 120 -8.33 5.93 5.53
CA TYR A 120 -8.36 7.20 6.26
C TYR A 120 -9.65 8.00 6.03
N GLU A 121 -10.08 8.10 4.78
CA GLU A 121 -11.33 8.77 4.41
C GLU A 121 -12.53 8.09 5.06
N GLU A 122 -12.64 6.75 4.92
CA GLU A 122 -13.74 5.99 5.52
C GLU A 122 -13.77 6.12 7.05
N LYS A 123 -12.61 6.10 7.72
CA LYS A 123 -12.57 6.26 9.18
C LYS A 123 -13.04 7.64 9.62
N ASN A 124 -12.65 8.69 8.90
CA ASN A 124 -13.05 10.06 9.23
C ASN A 124 -14.54 10.31 8.98
N GLU A 125 -15.10 9.76 7.90
CA GLU A 125 -16.54 9.86 7.60
C GLU A 125 -17.39 9.18 8.68
N ASN A 126 -16.93 8.05 9.25
CA ASN A 126 -17.64 7.33 10.32
C ASN A 126 -17.42 7.92 11.73
N THR A 127 -16.64 9.00 11.88
CA THR A 127 -16.35 9.63 13.19
C THR A 127 -17.15 10.94 13.40
N GLU A 128 -18.02 11.33 12.46
CA GLU A 128 -19.02 12.42 12.61
C GLU A 128 -20.41 11.88 13.00
#